data_AF-A0A5B2XP00-F1
#
_entry.id   AF-A0A5B2XP00-F1
#
_cell.length_a   1.000
_cell.length_b   1.000
_cell.length_c   1.000
_cell.angle_alpha   90.00
_cell.angle_beta   90.00
_cell.angle_gamma   90.00
#
_symmetry.space_group_name_H-M   'P 1'
#
loop_
_entity.id
_entity.type
_entity.pdbx_description
1 polymer ?
#
loop_
_entity_poly.entity_id
_entity_poly.type
_entity_poly.pdbx_seq_one_letter_code
_entity_poly.pdbx_strand_id
1 'polypeptide(L)'
;MPVLQPMPHGIAESVRTTTELSRAERARVLGLAAAGSVLLSYAAIAALLALVASTAAQGRFSLAGVLAGAIPGWLAAHHVPLRLDGGQLGALPLLPMAIVLLLAARAAARAARRLHLDQPVQARPVVFAIAGTHAAAGGLLALMLADAPVKATPAVAFFGCGAVAGLAATLGLARRCGLLRAALDRLDPVALRGLIAGVLGLFALLAAGAAIVAVSLLSSWSTTRTLFAAAGPTMGVEFGVWLLCLGYLPNAVIAGMSFLAGSGLSIGHATISPLEFVGGSVPAVPLMAALPTRHVGWLPVVLVLPALVGGLVGWSCRSAAVTPVGRLRAVLVAAVVVAGGGLVLAALAGGRLGAGPFDPVTVPAGLFAVLGFCWIAVPGGLVAWFVRPRDVPAPVEVDESDVDEFDADEDLAGDDEELEAFEDDLIGQFDDEFAEEFPADWDAEDLIVLDEESDAEESAEESAVGESANEEPVAEDGGSGFAGRSADSAVDAADAEEAGESPAGARTERDPAARPDLADKSD
;
A
#
# COMPACT_ATOMS: atom_id res chain seq x y z
N MET A 1 48.03 4.02 -66.41
CA MET A 1 47.03 4.31 -65.35
C MET A 1 46.26 3.04 -65.06
N PRO A 2 46.38 2.43 -63.87
CA PRO A 2 45.46 1.39 -63.45
C PRO A 2 44.24 2.02 -62.78
N VAL A 3 43.06 1.55 -63.18
CA VAL A 3 41.75 1.94 -62.69
C VAL A 3 41.53 1.25 -61.34
N LEU A 4 41.32 2.04 -60.27
CA LEU A 4 40.85 1.55 -58.97
C LEU A 4 39.33 1.41 -59.02
N GLN A 5 38.83 0.20 -58.77
CA GLN A 5 37.41 -0.06 -58.55
C GLN A 5 37.01 0.36 -57.12
N PRO A 6 35.80 0.92 -56.88
CA PRO A 6 35.29 1.13 -55.54
C PRO A 6 34.67 -0.16 -54.97
N MET A 7 35.06 -0.53 -53.76
CA MET A 7 34.44 -1.59 -52.96
C MET A 7 33.08 -1.11 -52.44
N PRO A 8 32.00 -1.91 -52.54
CA PRO A 8 30.72 -1.55 -51.95
C PRO A 8 30.78 -1.73 -50.43
N HIS A 9 30.44 -0.68 -49.68
CA HIS A 9 30.17 -0.77 -48.24
C HIS A 9 28.89 -1.59 -48.03
N GLY A 10 29.07 -2.83 -47.60
CA GLY A 10 27.99 -3.65 -47.07
C GLY A 10 27.48 -3.00 -45.78
N ILE A 11 26.26 -2.47 -45.84
CA ILE A 11 25.49 -2.11 -44.65
C ILE A 11 25.21 -3.44 -43.94
N ALA A 12 25.94 -3.70 -42.85
CA ALA A 12 25.59 -4.76 -41.92
C ALA A 12 24.32 -4.31 -41.18
N GLU A 13 23.17 -4.58 -41.79
CA GLU A 13 21.88 -4.54 -41.12
C GLU A 13 21.95 -5.57 -39.99
N SER A 14 22.23 -5.12 -38.76
CA SER A 14 22.19 -5.97 -37.59
C SER A 14 20.73 -6.38 -37.37
N VAL A 15 20.32 -7.49 -37.97
CA VAL A 15 19.09 -8.17 -37.64
C VAL A 15 19.19 -8.53 -36.15
N ARG A 16 18.61 -7.69 -35.28
CA ARG A 16 18.30 -8.09 -33.90
C ARG A 16 17.30 -9.23 -34.03
N THR A 17 17.81 -10.45 -34.03
CA THR A 17 17.02 -11.66 -33.82
C THR A 17 16.48 -11.59 -32.39
N THR A 18 15.33 -10.94 -32.20
CA THR A 18 14.53 -11.12 -30.99
C THR A 18 14.19 -12.60 -30.92
N THR A 19 14.93 -13.34 -30.11
CA THR A 19 14.65 -14.74 -29.83
C THR A 19 13.28 -14.74 -29.15
N GLU A 20 12.22 -15.05 -29.90
CA GLU A 20 10.89 -15.08 -29.32
C GLU A 20 10.86 -16.13 -28.21
N LEU A 21 10.79 -15.68 -26.95
CA LEU A 21 10.68 -16.58 -25.81
C LEU A 21 9.51 -17.54 -26.02
N SER A 22 9.77 -18.84 -25.86
CA SER A 22 8.75 -19.89 -25.91
C SER A 22 7.60 -19.58 -24.95
N ARG A 23 6.38 -19.97 -25.31
CA ARG A 23 5.18 -19.80 -24.47
C ARG A 23 5.36 -20.42 -23.08
N ALA A 24 6.08 -21.53 -23.01
CA ALA A 24 6.39 -22.21 -21.74
C ALA A 24 7.28 -21.34 -20.84
N GLU A 25 8.31 -20.72 -21.40
CA GLU A 25 9.22 -19.84 -20.64
C GLU A 25 8.49 -18.58 -20.14
N ARG A 26 7.63 -17.99 -20.99
CA ARG A 26 6.78 -16.87 -20.57
C ARG A 26 5.85 -17.26 -19.43
N ALA A 27 5.18 -18.41 -19.53
CA ALA A 27 4.32 -18.92 -18.47
C ALA A 27 5.09 -19.19 -17.17
N ARG A 28 6.31 -19.74 -17.26
CA ARG A 28 7.19 -19.98 -16.12
C ARG A 28 7.57 -18.67 -15.42
N VAL A 29 8.02 -17.65 -16.15
CA VAL A 29 8.38 -16.35 -15.56
C VAL A 29 7.19 -15.67 -14.90
N LEU A 30 6.01 -15.69 -15.55
CA LEU A 30 4.78 -15.14 -14.97
C LEU A 30 4.37 -15.87 -13.69
N GLY A 31 4.40 -17.21 -13.72
CA GLY A 31 4.07 -18.05 -12.56
C GLY A 31 5.03 -17.80 -11.40
N LEU A 32 6.34 -17.77 -11.66
CA LEU A 32 7.36 -17.49 -10.64
C LEU A 32 7.24 -16.09 -10.06
N ALA A 33 6.98 -15.07 -10.88
CA ALA A 33 6.80 -13.71 -10.40
C ALA A 33 5.55 -13.57 -9.53
N ALA A 34 4.43 -14.14 -9.99
CA ALA A 34 3.16 -14.06 -9.27
C ALA A 34 3.20 -14.87 -7.96
N ALA A 35 3.58 -16.15 -8.01
CA ALA A 35 3.69 -16.98 -6.81
C ALA A 35 4.77 -16.47 -5.87
N GLY A 36 5.93 -16.09 -6.40
CA GLY A 36 7.04 -15.54 -5.62
C GLY A 36 6.67 -14.25 -4.88
N SER A 37 5.87 -13.37 -5.49
CA SER A 37 5.40 -12.15 -4.82
C SER A 37 4.46 -12.42 -3.65
N VAL A 38 3.55 -13.41 -3.76
CA VAL A 38 2.70 -13.85 -2.64
C VAL A 38 3.54 -14.49 -1.54
N LEU A 39 4.44 -15.42 -1.90
CA LEU A 39 5.29 -16.11 -0.94
C LEU A 39 6.20 -15.14 -0.19
N LEU A 40 6.84 -14.21 -0.89
CA LEU A 40 7.74 -13.23 -0.30
C LEU A 40 7.00 -12.27 0.64
N SER A 41 5.84 -11.75 0.23
CA SER A 41 5.03 -10.88 1.08
C SER A 41 4.48 -11.61 2.31
N TYR A 42 4.06 -12.87 2.16
CA TYR A 42 3.64 -13.71 3.28
C TYR A 42 4.80 -14.01 4.23
N ALA A 43 5.95 -14.40 3.69
CA ALA A 43 7.17 -14.67 4.46
C ALA A 43 7.64 -13.42 5.22
N ALA A 44 7.53 -12.23 4.64
CA ALA A 44 7.84 -10.98 5.34
C ALA A 44 6.96 -10.75 6.57
N ILE A 45 5.65 -10.99 6.46
CA ILE A 45 4.72 -10.91 7.60
C ILE A 45 5.02 -12.00 8.64
N ALA A 46 5.25 -13.24 8.20
CA ALA A 46 5.60 -14.34 9.08
C ALA A 46 6.94 -14.10 9.80
N ALA A 47 7.95 -13.57 9.12
CA ALA A 47 9.24 -13.23 9.70
C ALA A 47 9.11 -12.12 10.75
N LEU A 48 8.30 -11.08 10.47
CA LEU A 48 8.01 -10.03 11.43
C LEU A 48 7.33 -10.58 12.69
N LEU A 49 6.33 -11.46 12.53
CA LEU A 49 5.67 -12.11 13.65
C LEU A 49 6.60 -13.06 14.40
N ALA A 50 7.47 -13.80 13.71
CA ALA A 50 8.50 -14.64 14.33
C ALA A 50 9.48 -13.80 15.16
N LEU A 51 9.89 -12.63 14.67
CA LEU A 51 10.78 -11.71 15.38
C LEU A 51 10.14 -11.14 16.64
N VAL A 52 8.85 -10.78 16.59
CA VAL A 52 8.10 -10.37 17.78
C VAL A 52 7.92 -11.54 18.75
N ALA A 53 7.62 -12.73 18.24
CA ALA A 53 7.46 -13.92 19.07
C ALA A 53 8.77 -14.38 19.72
N SER A 54 9.92 -14.23 19.05
CA SER A 54 11.23 -14.63 19.58
C SER A 54 11.74 -13.71 20.70
N THR A 55 11.26 -12.46 20.72
CA THR A 55 11.58 -11.48 21.78
C THR A 55 10.64 -11.56 22.98
N ALA A 56 9.57 -12.37 22.90
CA ALA A 56 8.65 -12.61 24.00
C ALA A 56 9.28 -13.54 25.04
N ALA A 57 9.66 -12.98 26.20
CA ALA A 57 10.45 -13.64 27.23
C ALA A 57 9.80 -14.89 27.88
N GLN A 58 8.50 -15.15 27.65
CA GLN A 58 7.76 -16.25 28.27
C GLN A 58 7.01 -17.15 27.25
N GLY A 59 7.14 -16.89 25.94
CA GLY A 59 6.44 -17.65 24.91
C GLY A 59 7.24 -18.86 24.42
N ARG A 60 6.60 -20.03 24.33
CA ARG A 60 7.15 -21.12 23.49
C ARG A 60 7.02 -20.70 22.03
N PHE A 61 8.16 -20.48 21.37
CA PHE A 61 8.18 -20.23 19.93
C PHE A 61 7.52 -21.40 19.19
N SER A 62 6.57 -21.11 18.32
CA SER A 62 5.87 -22.09 17.50
C SER A 62 5.85 -21.60 16.07
N LEU A 63 6.59 -22.28 15.18
CA LEU A 63 6.61 -21.97 13.75
C LEU A 63 5.20 -22.09 13.15
N ALA A 64 4.46 -23.14 13.51
CA ALA A 64 3.07 -23.32 13.07
C ALA A 64 2.17 -22.18 13.55
N GLY A 65 2.38 -21.70 14.79
CA GLY A 65 1.65 -20.55 15.33
C GLY A 65 1.97 -19.25 14.59
N VAL A 66 3.24 -19.01 14.27
CA VAL A 66 3.68 -17.85 13.47
C VAL A 66 3.06 -17.90 12.07
N LEU A 67 3.14 -19.05 11.40
CA LEU A 67 2.58 -19.21 10.07
C LEU A 67 1.06 -19.04 10.11
N ALA A 68 0.35 -19.62 11.07
CA ALA A 68 -1.09 -19.43 11.22
C ALA A 68 -1.46 -17.96 11.54
N GLY A 69 -0.68 -17.30 12.41
CA GLY A 69 -0.86 -15.89 12.76
C GLY A 69 -0.55 -14.92 11.61
N ALA A 70 0.31 -15.31 10.67
CA ALA A 70 0.62 -14.53 9.48
C ALA A 70 -0.58 -14.43 8.52
N ILE A 71 -1.54 -15.35 8.59
CA ILE A 71 -2.72 -15.32 7.72
C ILE A 71 -3.55 -14.03 7.90
N PRO A 72 -4.09 -13.70 9.09
CA PRO A 72 -4.80 -12.43 9.29
C PRO A 72 -3.88 -11.23 9.07
N GLY A 73 -2.59 -11.33 9.40
CA GLY A 73 -1.62 -10.26 9.17
C GLY A 73 -1.42 -9.92 7.69
N TRP A 74 -1.33 -10.93 6.83
CA TRP A 74 -1.16 -10.76 5.38
C TRP A 74 -2.42 -10.21 4.71
N LEU A 75 -3.60 -10.63 5.18
CA LEU A 75 -4.89 -10.05 4.76
C LEU A 75 -4.99 -8.57 5.19
N ALA A 76 -4.63 -8.25 6.42
CA ALA A 76 -4.59 -6.88 6.92
C ALA A 76 -3.60 -6.01 6.12
N ALA A 77 -2.44 -6.55 5.73
CA ALA A 77 -1.48 -5.86 4.87
C ALA A 77 -2.04 -5.56 3.46
N HIS A 78 -3.02 -6.33 2.99
CA HIS A 78 -3.78 -6.01 1.77
C HIS A 78 -5.00 -5.11 2.02
N HIS A 79 -5.08 -4.49 3.20
CA HIS A 79 -6.20 -3.65 3.63
C HIS A 79 -7.56 -4.39 3.65
N VAL A 80 -7.54 -5.71 3.85
CA VAL A 80 -8.77 -6.51 3.99
C VAL A 80 -9.29 -6.37 5.43
N PRO A 81 -10.52 -5.86 5.65
CA PRO A 81 -11.07 -5.71 6.99
C PRO A 81 -11.23 -7.05 7.70
N LEU A 82 -10.76 -7.13 8.93
CA LEU A 82 -10.86 -8.33 9.76
C LEU A 82 -12.07 -8.21 10.69
N ARG A 83 -12.69 -9.34 11.03
CA ARG A 83 -13.83 -9.42 11.95
C ARG A 83 -13.40 -10.22 13.18
N LEU A 84 -13.58 -9.61 14.33
CA LEU A 84 -13.39 -10.18 15.65
C LEU A 84 -14.77 -10.34 16.31
N ASP A 85 -14.87 -11.10 17.39
CA ASP A 85 -16.12 -11.21 18.16
C ASP A 85 -16.62 -9.83 18.62
N GLY A 86 -15.68 -8.93 18.94
CA GLY A 86 -15.95 -7.55 19.34
C GLY A 86 -16.21 -6.59 18.18
N GLY A 87 -16.35 -7.03 16.93
CA GLY A 87 -16.65 -6.17 15.78
C GLY A 87 -15.58 -6.16 14.68
N GLN A 88 -15.70 -5.25 13.72
CA GLN A 88 -14.79 -5.16 12.57
C GLN A 88 -13.56 -4.29 12.89
N LEU A 89 -12.37 -4.81 12.57
CA LEU A 89 -11.11 -4.09 12.53
C LEU A 89 -10.83 -3.66 11.07
N GLY A 90 -11.02 -2.37 10.79
CA GLY A 90 -10.84 -1.76 9.48
C GLY A 90 -9.87 -0.56 9.46
N ALA A 91 -9.54 0.05 10.61
CA ALA A 91 -8.46 1.02 10.69
C ALA A 91 -7.11 0.27 10.71
N LEU A 92 -6.64 -0.14 9.52
CA LEU A 92 -5.48 -1.02 9.34
C LEU A 92 -4.19 -0.23 9.11
N PRO A 93 -3.03 -0.73 9.60
CA PRO A 93 -1.75 -0.05 9.42
C PRO A 93 -1.39 0.01 7.93
N LEU A 94 -0.99 1.20 7.45
CA LEU A 94 -0.72 1.41 6.03
C LEU A 94 0.73 1.08 5.63
N LEU A 95 1.68 1.02 6.58
CA LEU A 95 3.05 0.67 6.23
C LEU A 95 3.18 -0.77 5.68
N PRO A 96 2.56 -1.81 6.29
CA PRO A 96 2.54 -3.15 5.69
C PRO A 96 1.92 -3.16 4.29
N MET A 97 0.89 -2.35 4.04
CA MET A 97 0.30 -2.21 2.70
C MET A 97 1.28 -1.59 1.71
N ALA A 98 2.01 -0.55 2.10
CA ALA A 98 3.04 0.05 1.26
C ALA A 98 4.16 -0.95 0.92
N ILE A 99 4.58 -1.78 1.88
CA ILE A 99 5.59 -2.84 1.66
C ILE A 99 5.07 -3.90 0.69
N VAL A 100 3.83 -4.38 0.85
CA VAL A 100 3.21 -5.34 -0.06
C VAL A 100 3.10 -4.77 -1.48
N LEU A 101 2.64 -3.52 -1.61
CA LEU A 101 2.59 -2.82 -2.90
C LEU A 101 3.97 -2.77 -3.55
N LEU A 102 5.01 -2.42 -2.79
CA LEU A 102 6.39 -2.36 -3.27
C LEU A 102 6.90 -3.72 -3.74
N LEU A 103 6.69 -4.79 -2.96
CA LEU A 103 7.13 -6.14 -3.33
C LEU A 103 6.46 -6.63 -4.61
N ALA A 104 5.14 -6.41 -4.76
CA ALA A 104 4.41 -6.78 -5.96
C ALA A 104 4.83 -5.94 -7.18
N ALA A 105 5.07 -4.63 -7.00
CA ALA A 105 5.58 -3.76 -8.05
C ALA A 105 6.98 -4.19 -8.53
N ARG A 106 7.89 -4.52 -7.60
CA ARG A 106 9.22 -5.04 -7.92
C ARG A 106 9.16 -6.39 -8.62
N ALA A 107 8.27 -7.29 -8.21
CA ALA A 107 8.05 -8.57 -8.88
C ALA A 107 7.59 -8.37 -10.33
N ALA A 108 6.65 -7.45 -10.57
CA ALA A 108 6.19 -7.11 -11.92
C ALA A 108 7.33 -6.51 -12.77
N ALA A 109 8.09 -5.57 -12.23
CA ALA A 109 9.22 -4.93 -12.90
C ALA A 109 10.32 -5.94 -13.27
N ARG A 110 10.63 -6.89 -12.37
CA ARG A 110 11.57 -8.01 -12.60
C ARG A 110 11.06 -8.95 -13.69
N ALA A 111 9.77 -9.31 -13.66
CA ALA A 111 9.15 -10.16 -14.68
C ALA A 111 9.24 -9.51 -16.07
N ALA A 112 8.91 -8.22 -16.17
CA ALA A 112 9.07 -7.47 -17.41
C ALA A 112 10.54 -7.41 -17.89
N ARG A 113 11.50 -7.59 -16.98
CA ARG A 113 12.95 -7.55 -17.26
C ARG A 113 13.40 -8.82 -17.94
N ARG A 114 13.02 -9.94 -17.35
CA ARG A 114 13.25 -11.27 -17.91
C ARG A 114 12.49 -11.50 -19.22
N LEU A 115 11.35 -10.84 -19.40
CA LEU A 115 10.54 -10.98 -20.62
C LEU A 115 10.83 -9.92 -21.69
N HIS A 116 11.77 -8.99 -21.45
CA HIS A 116 12.09 -7.88 -22.36
C HIS A 116 10.86 -7.07 -22.80
N LEU A 117 9.95 -6.77 -21.87
CA LEU A 117 8.72 -6.02 -22.17
C LEU A 117 9.00 -4.52 -22.27
N ASP A 118 8.46 -3.90 -23.31
CA ASP A 118 8.64 -2.48 -23.65
C ASP A 118 7.33 -1.75 -23.99
N GLN A 119 6.26 -2.49 -24.33
CA GLN A 119 5.00 -1.91 -24.79
C GLN A 119 3.85 -2.01 -23.77
N PRO A 120 2.91 -1.05 -23.74
CA PRO A 120 1.76 -1.04 -22.82
C PRO A 120 0.90 -2.30 -22.91
N VAL A 121 0.70 -2.83 -24.12
CA VAL A 121 -0.15 -4.00 -24.36
C VAL A 121 0.43 -5.27 -23.72
N GLN A 122 1.76 -5.35 -23.61
CA GLN A 122 2.48 -6.49 -23.06
C GLN A 122 2.45 -6.53 -21.53
N ALA A 123 2.08 -5.44 -20.85
CA ALA A 123 1.97 -5.39 -19.40
C ALA A 123 0.80 -6.23 -18.86
N ARG A 124 -0.28 -6.39 -19.66
CA ARG A 124 -1.54 -7.01 -19.24
C ARG A 124 -1.36 -8.41 -18.62
N PRO A 125 -0.64 -9.37 -19.25
CA PRO A 125 -0.49 -10.71 -18.68
C PRO A 125 0.23 -10.70 -17.33
N VAL A 126 1.21 -9.82 -17.13
CA VAL A 126 1.93 -9.68 -15.85
C VAL A 126 0.99 -9.17 -14.76
N VAL A 127 0.24 -8.10 -15.05
CA VAL A 127 -0.74 -7.53 -14.10
C VAL A 127 -1.79 -8.57 -13.72
N PHE A 128 -2.39 -9.24 -14.70
CA PHE A 128 -3.43 -10.26 -14.43
C PHE A 128 -2.88 -11.48 -13.69
N ALA A 129 -1.66 -11.93 -13.99
CA ALA A 129 -1.05 -13.04 -13.27
C ALA A 129 -0.81 -12.70 -11.79
N ILE A 130 -0.23 -11.54 -11.51
CA ILE A 130 0.06 -11.09 -10.13
C ILE A 130 -1.25 -10.81 -9.36
N ALA A 131 -2.18 -10.08 -9.96
CA ALA A 131 -3.47 -9.76 -9.36
C ALA A 131 -4.30 -11.03 -9.09
N GLY A 132 -4.41 -11.92 -10.09
CA GLY A 132 -5.17 -13.16 -9.96
C GLY A 132 -4.60 -14.10 -8.90
N THR A 133 -3.27 -14.20 -8.80
CA THR A 133 -2.61 -15.04 -7.78
C THR A 133 -2.84 -14.50 -6.37
N HIS A 134 -2.72 -13.17 -6.16
CA HIS A 134 -3.04 -12.56 -4.86
C HIS A 134 -4.52 -12.66 -4.51
N ALA A 135 -5.40 -12.52 -5.51
CA ALA A 135 -6.85 -12.69 -5.31
C ALA A 135 -7.17 -14.12 -4.84
N ALA A 136 -6.65 -15.13 -5.54
CA ALA A 136 -6.83 -16.53 -5.18
C ALA A 136 -6.26 -16.84 -3.79
N ALA A 137 -5.04 -16.37 -3.50
CA ALA A 137 -4.42 -16.52 -2.19
C ALA A 137 -5.24 -15.86 -1.08
N GLY A 138 -5.67 -14.60 -1.26
CA GLY A 138 -6.51 -13.90 -0.28
C GLY A 138 -7.84 -14.59 -0.02
N GLY A 139 -8.52 -15.05 -1.07
CA GLY A 139 -9.75 -15.83 -0.93
C GLY A 139 -9.54 -17.14 -0.16
N LEU A 140 -8.49 -17.91 -0.50
CA LEU A 140 -8.16 -19.17 0.17
C LEU A 140 -7.80 -18.95 1.64
N LEU A 141 -6.93 -17.99 1.92
CA LEU A 141 -6.51 -17.64 3.27
C LEU A 141 -7.70 -17.18 4.13
N ALA A 142 -8.62 -16.39 3.58
CA ALA A 142 -9.83 -16.00 4.28
C ALA A 142 -10.77 -17.20 4.57
N LEU A 143 -10.84 -18.19 3.68
CA LEU A 143 -11.59 -19.43 3.92
C LEU A 143 -10.99 -20.26 5.05
N MET A 144 -9.65 -20.29 5.17
CA MET A 144 -8.97 -20.95 6.29
C MET A 144 -9.29 -20.31 7.66
N LEU A 145 -9.80 -19.07 7.67
CA LEU A 145 -10.19 -18.33 8.87
C LEU A 145 -11.67 -18.54 9.27
N ALA A 146 -12.45 -19.39 8.58
CA ALA A 146 -13.89 -19.52 8.81
C ALA A 146 -14.26 -19.83 10.28
N ASP A 147 -13.52 -20.75 10.90
CA ASP A 147 -13.70 -21.20 12.28
C ASP A 147 -12.68 -20.59 13.27
N ALA A 148 -11.87 -19.63 12.79
CA ALA A 148 -10.90 -18.94 13.61
C ALA A 148 -11.56 -17.77 14.38
N PRO A 149 -10.97 -17.34 15.52
CA PRO A 149 -11.46 -16.17 16.26
C PRO A 149 -11.34 -14.86 15.47
N VAL A 150 -10.38 -14.80 14.53
CA VAL A 150 -10.23 -13.71 13.57
C VAL A 150 -10.76 -14.20 12.23
N LYS A 151 -11.76 -13.51 11.69
CA LYS A 151 -12.43 -13.87 10.43
C LYS A 151 -12.20 -12.81 9.36
N ALA A 152 -12.24 -13.21 8.10
CA ALA A 152 -12.25 -12.31 6.95
C ALA A 152 -13.32 -12.77 5.97
N THR A 153 -13.93 -11.83 5.24
CA THR A 153 -14.92 -12.19 4.21
C THR A 153 -14.19 -12.65 2.94
N PRO A 154 -14.35 -13.90 2.47
CA PRO A 154 -13.55 -14.43 1.36
C PRO A 154 -13.67 -13.63 0.06
N ALA A 155 -14.86 -13.13 -0.28
CA ALA A 155 -15.05 -12.30 -1.46
C ALA A 155 -14.30 -10.96 -1.36
N VAL A 156 -14.33 -10.32 -0.19
CA VAL A 156 -13.61 -9.06 0.05
C VAL A 156 -12.11 -9.29 0.00
N ALA A 157 -11.63 -10.40 0.58
CA ALA A 157 -10.22 -10.78 0.51
C ALA A 157 -9.77 -11.05 -0.93
N PHE A 158 -10.56 -11.77 -1.71
CA PHE A 158 -10.27 -12.06 -3.12
C PHE A 158 -10.12 -10.78 -3.94
N PHE A 159 -11.13 -9.91 -3.92
CA PHE A 159 -11.08 -8.68 -4.71
C PHE A 159 -10.11 -7.64 -4.14
N GLY A 160 -10.00 -7.52 -2.83
CA GLY A 160 -9.10 -6.58 -2.15
C GLY A 160 -7.63 -6.91 -2.42
N CYS A 161 -7.20 -8.15 -2.16
CA CYS A 161 -5.83 -8.58 -2.45
C CYS A 161 -5.50 -8.45 -3.94
N GLY A 162 -6.42 -8.85 -4.81
CA GLY A 162 -6.24 -8.71 -6.26
C GLY A 162 -6.13 -7.27 -6.73
N ALA A 163 -6.94 -6.35 -6.18
CA ALA A 163 -6.91 -4.93 -6.53
C ALA A 163 -5.61 -4.26 -6.08
N VAL A 164 -5.18 -4.50 -4.84
CA VAL A 164 -3.92 -3.96 -4.29
C VAL A 164 -2.73 -4.46 -5.11
N ALA A 165 -2.64 -5.77 -5.34
CA ALA A 165 -1.55 -6.36 -6.12
C ALA A 165 -1.59 -5.97 -7.61
N GLY A 166 -2.77 -5.82 -8.20
CA GLY A 166 -2.94 -5.35 -9.58
C GLY A 166 -2.52 -3.88 -9.75
N LEU A 167 -2.88 -3.02 -8.80
CA LEU A 167 -2.42 -1.63 -8.76
C LEU A 167 -0.90 -1.56 -8.63
N ALA A 168 -0.32 -2.31 -7.69
CA ALA A 168 1.12 -2.43 -7.51
C ALA A 168 1.84 -2.90 -8.78
N ALA A 169 1.36 -3.98 -9.41
CA ALA A 169 1.94 -4.49 -10.63
C ALA A 169 1.87 -3.46 -11.77
N THR A 170 0.76 -2.72 -11.88
CA THR A 170 0.59 -1.66 -12.88
C THR A 170 1.59 -0.52 -12.63
N LEU A 171 1.78 -0.10 -11.37
CA LEU A 171 2.77 0.91 -10.99
C LEU A 171 4.20 0.45 -11.28
N GLY A 172 4.54 -0.80 -10.95
CA GLY A 172 5.87 -1.38 -11.23
C GLY A 172 6.19 -1.49 -12.72
N LEU A 173 5.17 -1.56 -13.58
CA LEU A 173 5.31 -1.59 -15.04
C LEU A 173 5.17 -0.20 -15.68
N ALA A 174 4.83 0.83 -14.89
CA ALA A 174 4.34 2.09 -15.41
C ALA A 174 5.35 2.79 -16.33
N ARG A 175 6.59 2.95 -15.86
CA ARG A 175 7.69 3.52 -16.64
C ARG A 175 8.15 2.56 -17.74
N ARG A 176 8.44 1.32 -17.34
CA ARG A 176 9.09 0.29 -18.17
C ARG A 176 8.32 -0.06 -19.45
N CYS A 177 7.01 -0.27 -19.32
CA CYS A 177 6.16 -0.63 -20.46
C CYS A 177 5.52 0.61 -21.11
N GLY A 178 6.03 1.81 -20.84
CA GLY A 178 5.51 3.06 -21.40
C GLY A 178 4.06 3.39 -21.02
N LEU A 179 3.49 2.78 -19.97
CA LEU A 179 2.12 3.06 -19.53
C LEU A 179 1.97 4.50 -19.04
N LEU A 180 2.95 4.98 -18.28
CA LEU A 180 3.00 6.35 -17.80
C LEU A 180 3.09 7.31 -18.99
N ARG A 181 4.03 7.07 -19.90
CA ARG A 181 4.19 7.89 -21.11
C ARG A 181 2.91 7.92 -21.95
N ALA A 182 2.31 6.76 -22.22
CA ALA A 182 1.06 6.65 -22.97
C ALA A 182 -0.14 7.33 -22.28
N ALA A 183 -0.13 7.44 -20.94
CA ALA A 183 -1.14 8.18 -20.20
C ALA A 183 -0.88 9.70 -20.25
N LEU A 184 0.37 10.13 -20.09
CA LEU A 184 0.77 11.54 -20.11
C LEU A 184 0.66 12.15 -21.51
N ASP A 185 0.92 11.39 -22.58
CA ASP A 185 0.77 11.86 -23.97
C ASP A 185 -0.69 12.20 -24.35
N ARG A 186 -1.67 11.78 -23.53
CA ARG A 186 -3.09 12.13 -23.71
C ARG A 186 -3.46 13.46 -23.05
N LEU A 187 -2.58 14.01 -22.22
CA LEU A 187 -2.80 15.27 -21.51
C LEU A 187 -2.19 16.42 -22.30
N ASP A 188 -2.89 17.56 -22.33
CA ASP A 188 -2.27 18.78 -22.84
C ASP A 188 -1.16 19.27 -21.90
N PRO A 189 -0.17 20.05 -22.38
CA PRO A 189 0.96 20.49 -21.57
C PRO A 189 0.58 21.28 -20.30
N VAL A 190 -0.55 22.00 -20.34
CA VAL A 190 -1.04 22.77 -19.17
C VAL A 190 -1.60 21.82 -18.12
N ALA A 191 -2.34 20.79 -18.54
CA ALA A 191 -2.83 19.74 -17.65
C ALA A 191 -1.67 18.92 -17.05
N LEU A 192 -0.62 18.64 -17.83
CA LEU A 192 0.57 17.95 -17.33
C LEU A 192 1.26 18.74 -16.22
N ARG A 193 1.52 20.03 -16.44
CA ARG A 193 2.11 20.92 -15.41
C ARG A 193 1.23 21.01 -14.16
N GLY A 194 -0.08 21.11 -14.34
CA GLY A 194 -1.04 21.07 -13.23
C GLY A 194 -1.02 19.75 -12.46
N LEU A 195 -0.91 18.61 -13.17
CA LEU A 195 -0.79 17.29 -12.57
C LEU A 195 0.47 17.18 -11.71
N ILE A 196 1.63 17.56 -12.25
CA ILE A 196 2.92 17.55 -11.54
C ILE A 196 2.85 18.46 -10.31
N ALA A 197 2.37 19.69 -10.47
CA ALA A 197 2.21 20.64 -9.37
C ALA A 197 1.24 20.12 -8.29
N GLY A 198 0.17 19.43 -8.68
CA GLY A 198 -0.76 18.78 -7.76
C GLY A 198 -0.15 17.62 -6.99
N VAL A 199 0.64 16.77 -7.65
CA VAL A 199 1.39 15.69 -7.00
C VAL A 199 2.38 16.25 -5.99
N LEU A 200 3.18 17.26 -6.38
CA LEU A 200 4.11 17.95 -5.48
C LEU A 200 3.38 18.63 -4.31
N GLY A 201 2.24 19.26 -4.57
CA GLY A 201 1.40 19.86 -3.53
C GLY A 201 0.88 18.83 -2.52
N LEU A 202 0.46 17.65 -2.98
CA LEU A 202 0.03 16.56 -2.10
C LEU A 202 1.19 16.04 -1.25
N PHE A 203 2.38 15.86 -1.83
CA PHE A 203 3.58 15.49 -1.08
C PHE A 203 4.00 16.56 -0.06
N ALA A 204 3.91 17.85 -0.41
CA ALA A 204 4.19 18.94 0.52
C ALA A 204 3.22 18.94 1.72
N LEU A 205 1.93 18.66 1.49
CA LEU A 205 0.94 18.50 2.56
C LEU A 205 1.21 17.28 3.44
N LEU A 206 1.61 16.15 2.86
CA LEU A 206 2.03 14.95 3.60
C LEU A 206 3.29 15.22 4.43
N ALA A 207 4.28 15.90 3.87
CA ALA A 207 5.51 16.28 4.56
C ALA A 207 5.21 17.22 5.75
N ALA A 208 4.33 18.21 5.56
CA ALA A 208 3.86 19.06 6.64
C ALA A 208 3.10 18.25 7.72
N GLY A 209 2.26 17.29 7.30
CA GLY A 209 1.57 16.35 8.18
C GLY A 209 2.54 15.48 9.01
N ALA A 210 3.63 15.01 8.40
CA ALA A 210 4.67 14.27 9.08
C ALA A 210 5.43 15.16 10.08
N ALA A 211 5.78 16.38 9.68
CA ALA A 211 6.46 17.34 10.54
C ALA A 211 5.63 17.67 11.79
N ILE A 212 4.32 17.91 11.65
CA ILE A 212 3.48 18.23 12.81
C ILE A 212 3.32 17.02 13.76
N VAL A 213 3.22 15.79 13.23
CA VAL A 213 3.21 14.57 14.05
C VAL A 213 4.53 14.41 14.80
N ALA A 214 5.67 14.61 14.12
CA ALA A 214 7.00 14.50 14.73
C ALA A 214 7.19 15.54 15.84
N VAL A 215 6.87 16.82 15.59
CA VAL A 215 6.93 17.90 16.58
C VAL A 215 6.01 17.60 17.77
N SER A 216 4.82 17.04 17.53
CA SER A 216 3.87 16.70 18.59
C SER A 216 4.38 15.54 19.46
N LEU A 217 4.95 14.50 18.86
CA LEU A 217 5.55 13.37 19.58
C LEU A 217 6.77 13.80 20.41
N LEU A 218 7.61 14.70 19.88
CA LEU A 218 8.76 15.27 20.59
C LEU A 218 8.31 16.17 21.74
N SER A 219 7.28 16.99 21.53
CA SER A 219 6.72 17.85 22.57
C SER A 219 6.07 17.04 23.70
N SER A 220 5.47 15.90 23.36
CA SER A 220 4.82 14.96 24.28
C SER A 220 5.73 13.81 24.72
N TRP A 221 7.06 13.93 24.61
CA TRP A 221 8.00 12.83 24.81
C TRP A 221 7.88 12.13 26.17
N SER A 222 7.58 12.87 27.24
CA SER A 222 7.34 12.29 28.58
C SER A 222 6.13 11.36 28.59
N THR A 223 5.03 11.77 27.94
CA THR A 223 3.80 10.98 27.80
C THR A 223 4.06 9.77 26.91
N THR A 224 4.74 9.96 25.78
CA THR A 224 5.12 8.86 24.86
C THR A 224 5.90 7.78 25.60
N ARG A 225 6.91 8.15 26.39
CA ARG A 225 7.70 7.20 27.19
C ARG A 225 6.86 6.49 28.25
N THR A 226 5.94 7.19 28.89
CA THR A 226 5.05 6.61 29.91
C THR A 226 4.11 5.57 29.28
N LEU A 227 3.57 5.85 28.10
CA LEU A 227 2.73 4.91 27.36
C LEU A 227 3.51 3.68 26.87
N PHE A 228 4.78 3.85 26.47
CA PHE A 228 5.65 2.71 26.15
C PHE A 228 5.91 1.84 27.37
N ALA A 229 6.28 2.43 28.50
CA ALA A 229 6.52 1.68 29.74
C ALA A 229 5.26 0.98 30.27
N ALA A 230 4.08 1.54 30.00
CA ALA A 230 2.80 0.95 30.39
C ALA A 230 2.37 -0.23 29.49
N ALA A 231 2.96 -0.37 28.29
CA ALA A 231 2.58 -1.42 27.33
C ALA A 231 2.89 -2.83 27.84
N GLY A 232 3.98 -2.99 28.61
CA GLY A 232 4.32 -4.25 29.26
C GLY A 232 5.78 -4.30 29.68
N PRO A 233 6.13 -5.13 30.68
CA PRO A 233 7.47 -5.15 31.27
C PRO A 233 8.51 -5.96 30.46
N THR A 234 8.09 -6.59 29.37
CA THR A 234 8.94 -7.50 28.58
C THR A 234 9.41 -6.84 27.30
N MET A 235 10.68 -7.03 26.94
CA MET A 235 11.28 -6.43 25.74
C MET A 235 10.48 -6.75 24.46
N GLY A 236 9.95 -7.97 24.30
CA GLY A 236 9.15 -8.32 23.12
C GLY A 236 7.81 -7.58 22.99
N VAL A 237 7.17 -7.24 24.12
CA VAL A 237 5.93 -6.44 24.09
C VAL A 237 6.25 -4.99 23.74
N GLU A 238 7.29 -4.40 24.32
CA GLU A 238 7.74 -3.05 23.98
C GLU A 238 8.13 -2.95 22.50
N PHE A 239 8.89 -3.93 22.00
CA PHE A 239 9.28 -4.01 20.59
C PHE A 239 8.07 -4.20 19.66
N GLY A 240 7.12 -5.05 20.02
CA GLY A 240 5.87 -5.22 19.27
C GLY A 240 5.03 -3.93 19.20
N VAL A 241 4.93 -3.19 20.31
CA VAL A 241 4.23 -1.88 20.32
C VAL A 241 5.01 -0.82 19.53
N TRP A 242 6.33 -0.86 19.54
CA TRP A 242 7.14 0.02 18.69
C TRP A 242 6.89 -0.26 17.20
N LEU A 243 6.92 -1.53 16.79
CA LEU A 243 6.58 -1.95 15.43
C LEU A 243 5.14 -1.59 15.05
N LEU A 244 4.20 -1.71 15.99
CA LEU A 244 2.81 -1.27 15.77
C LEU A 244 2.75 0.24 15.49
N CYS A 245 3.44 1.05 16.29
CA CYS A 245 3.50 2.50 16.08
C CYS A 245 4.13 2.83 14.71
N LEU A 246 5.19 2.11 14.32
CA LEU A 246 5.81 2.27 13.01
C LEU A 246 4.84 1.87 11.88
N GLY A 247 4.10 0.77 12.05
CA GLY A 247 3.08 0.30 11.13
C GLY A 247 1.96 1.32 10.86
N TYR A 248 1.54 2.01 11.91
CA TYR A 248 0.52 3.05 11.88
C TYR A 248 1.07 4.46 11.60
N LEU A 249 2.39 4.64 11.48
CA LEU A 249 2.98 5.96 11.25
C LEU A 249 2.42 6.63 9.99
N PRO A 250 2.26 5.96 8.83
CA PRO A 250 1.64 6.59 7.67
C PRO A 250 0.16 6.99 7.91
N ASN A 251 -0.57 6.27 8.77
CA ASN A 251 -1.94 6.66 9.15
C ASN A 251 -1.91 7.98 9.92
N ALA A 252 -0.99 8.09 10.88
CA ALA A 252 -0.82 9.31 11.67
C ALA A 252 -0.39 10.50 10.81
N VAL A 253 0.50 10.30 9.83
CA VAL A 253 0.90 11.35 8.87
C VAL A 253 -0.31 11.85 8.07
N ILE A 254 -1.15 10.95 7.57
CA ILE A 254 -2.37 11.31 6.83
C ILE A 254 -3.37 12.02 7.75
N ALA A 255 -3.52 11.57 9.00
CA ALA A 255 -4.35 12.24 9.99
C ALA A 255 -3.82 13.65 10.33
N GLY A 256 -2.50 13.81 10.41
CA GLY A 256 -1.83 15.11 10.58
C GLY A 256 -2.03 16.03 9.38
N MET A 257 -1.93 15.51 8.16
CA MET A 257 -2.28 16.23 6.94
C MET A 257 -3.74 16.69 6.96
N SER A 258 -4.67 15.82 7.38
CA SER A 258 -6.09 16.16 7.53
C SER A 258 -6.33 17.22 8.61
N PHE A 259 -5.60 17.14 9.71
CA PHE A 259 -5.61 18.17 10.74
C PHE A 259 -5.14 19.52 10.17
N LEU A 260 -4.03 19.56 9.43
CA LEU A 260 -3.53 20.78 8.79
C LEU A 260 -4.50 21.36 7.77
N ALA A 261 -5.18 20.52 6.98
CA ALA A 261 -6.19 20.96 6.03
C ALA A 261 -7.47 21.50 6.69
N GLY A 262 -7.65 21.27 7.99
CA GLY A 262 -8.80 21.71 8.77
C GLY A 262 -9.92 20.68 8.92
N SER A 263 -9.87 19.55 8.19
CA SER A 263 -10.86 18.46 8.31
C SER A 263 -10.72 17.67 9.61
N GLY A 264 -9.52 17.65 10.21
CA GLY A 264 -9.27 17.02 11.50
C GLY A 264 -9.31 15.48 11.44
N LEU A 265 -9.52 14.87 12.60
CA LEU A 265 -9.76 13.44 12.76
C LEU A 265 -10.74 13.20 13.91
N SER A 266 -11.38 12.04 13.93
CA SER A 266 -12.17 11.57 15.06
C SER A 266 -11.75 10.17 15.51
N ILE A 267 -11.84 9.90 16.81
CA ILE A 267 -11.59 8.59 17.42
C ILE A 267 -12.74 8.33 18.41
N GLY A 268 -13.67 7.46 18.02
CA GLY A 268 -14.92 7.31 18.77
C GLY A 268 -15.66 8.64 18.89
N HIS A 269 -15.86 9.11 20.11
CA HIS A 269 -16.49 10.40 20.39
C HIS A 269 -15.53 11.60 20.38
N ALA A 270 -14.22 11.37 20.41
CA ALA A 270 -13.24 12.45 20.37
C ALA A 270 -13.15 13.01 18.95
N THR A 271 -13.22 14.34 18.80
CA THR A 271 -13.05 15.03 17.52
C THR A 271 -11.99 16.10 17.68
N ILE A 272 -10.99 16.09 16.81
CA ILE A 272 -9.81 16.92 16.89
C ILE A 272 -9.59 17.59 15.54
N SER A 273 -9.84 18.90 15.48
CA SER A 273 -9.49 19.76 14.34
C SER A 273 -8.90 21.09 14.84
N PRO A 274 -8.30 21.90 13.96
CA PRO A 274 -7.82 23.23 14.34
C PRO A 274 -8.94 24.16 14.82
N LEU A 275 -10.18 23.93 14.38
CA LEU A 275 -11.33 24.80 14.62
C LEU A 275 -12.27 24.25 15.71
N GLU A 276 -12.28 22.95 15.92
CA GLU A 276 -13.17 22.26 16.84
C GLU A 276 -12.38 21.23 17.65
N PHE A 277 -12.64 21.19 18.95
CA PHE A 277 -12.04 20.21 19.85
C PHE A 277 -13.08 19.65 20.80
N VAL A 278 -13.42 18.39 20.61
CA VAL A 278 -14.23 17.59 21.52
C VAL A 278 -13.31 16.53 22.11
N GLY A 279 -12.94 16.71 23.37
CA GLY A 279 -12.08 15.78 24.09
C GLY A 279 -12.75 14.43 24.31
N GLY A 280 -11.94 13.40 24.55
CA GLY A 280 -12.41 12.05 24.86
C GLY A 280 -11.27 11.13 25.21
N SER A 281 -11.59 9.90 25.62
CA SER A 281 -10.58 8.86 25.81
C SER A 281 -10.01 8.42 24.47
N VAL A 282 -8.70 8.28 24.38
CA VAL A 282 -7.99 7.71 23.22
C VAL A 282 -7.28 6.42 23.63
N PRO A 283 -6.99 5.50 22.69
CA PRO A 283 -6.22 4.30 23.00
C PRO A 283 -4.89 4.64 23.67
N ALA A 284 -4.52 3.90 24.71
CA ALA A 284 -3.27 4.08 25.45
C ALA A 284 -2.06 3.51 24.68
N VAL A 285 -1.87 3.96 23.44
CA VAL A 285 -0.73 3.59 22.59
C VAL A 285 0.19 4.80 22.38
N PRO A 286 1.52 4.63 22.35
CA PRO A 286 2.46 5.75 22.32
C PRO A 286 2.23 6.75 21.19
N LEU A 287 1.81 6.27 20.01
CA LEU A 287 1.51 7.12 18.85
C LEU A 287 0.41 8.16 19.15
N MET A 288 -0.54 7.86 20.04
CA MET A 288 -1.62 8.78 20.42
C MET A 288 -1.14 9.94 21.30
N ALA A 289 0.10 9.89 21.81
CA ALA A 289 0.69 11.03 22.53
C ALA A 289 0.85 12.28 21.66
N ALA A 290 0.81 12.12 20.32
CA ALA A 290 0.81 13.24 19.38
C ALA A 290 -0.48 14.08 19.44
N LEU A 291 -1.58 13.55 19.99
CA LEU A 291 -2.85 14.25 20.00
C LEU A 291 -2.85 15.39 21.04
N PRO A 292 -3.43 16.56 20.69
CA PRO A 292 -3.60 17.64 21.65
C PRO A 292 -4.52 17.21 22.79
N THR A 293 -4.13 17.52 24.03
CA THR A 293 -4.93 17.21 25.23
C THR A 293 -5.94 18.29 25.60
N ARG A 294 -5.79 19.49 25.04
CA ARG A 294 -6.66 20.63 25.28
C ARG A 294 -6.76 21.50 24.03
N HIS A 295 -7.89 22.18 23.88
CA HIS A 295 -8.03 23.21 22.87
C HIS A 295 -7.18 24.43 23.25
N VAL A 296 -6.41 24.96 22.30
CA VAL A 296 -5.66 26.21 22.44
C VAL A 296 -6.04 27.16 21.31
N GLY A 297 -6.29 28.44 21.63
CA GLY A 297 -6.87 29.40 20.67
C GLY A 297 -6.01 29.72 19.45
N TRP A 298 -4.72 29.35 19.44
CA TRP A 298 -3.81 29.53 18.32
C TRP A 298 -3.75 28.33 17.36
N LEU A 299 -4.45 27.22 17.64
CA LEU A 299 -4.53 26.05 16.74
C LEU A 299 -4.87 26.43 15.28
N PRO A 300 -5.78 27.37 14.99
CA PRO A 300 -6.08 27.77 13.61
C PRO A 300 -4.89 28.31 12.81
N VAL A 301 -3.79 28.73 13.46
CA VAL A 301 -2.57 29.20 12.77
C VAL A 301 -1.98 28.11 11.87
N VAL A 302 -2.17 26.83 12.19
CA VAL A 302 -1.68 25.72 11.35
C VAL A 302 -2.29 25.72 9.94
N LEU A 303 -3.46 26.34 9.74
CA LEU A 303 -4.12 26.49 8.44
C LEU A 303 -3.35 27.39 7.47
N VAL A 304 -2.33 28.12 7.95
CA VAL A 304 -1.40 28.86 7.08
C VAL A 304 -0.59 27.88 6.21
N LEU A 305 -0.25 26.69 6.71
CA LEU A 305 0.54 25.71 5.96
C LEU A 305 -0.12 25.25 4.65
N PRO A 306 -1.38 24.76 4.63
CA PRO A 306 -2.02 24.40 3.36
C PRO A 306 -2.25 25.62 2.45
N ALA A 307 -2.43 26.83 3.01
CA ALA A 307 -2.52 28.05 2.22
C ALA A 307 -1.20 28.37 1.49
N LEU A 308 -0.06 28.21 2.18
CA LEU A 308 1.27 28.36 1.60
C LEU A 308 1.52 27.31 0.51
N VAL A 309 1.15 26.05 0.75
CA VAL A 309 1.25 25.00 -0.27
C VAL A 309 0.43 25.37 -1.50
N GLY A 310 -0.82 25.83 -1.31
CA GLY A 310 -1.64 26.32 -2.42
C GLY A 310 -1.00 27.47 -3.19
N GLY A 311 -0.43 28.45 -2.48
CA GLY A 311 0.31 29.55 -3.08
C GLY A 311 1.54 29.09 -3.88
N LEU A 312 2.31 28.13 -3.36
CA LEU A 312 3.46 27.52 -4.04
C LEU A 312 3.05 26.74 -5.29
N VAL A 313 1.93 26.01 -5.24
CA VAL A 313 1.35 25.32 -6.41
C VAL A 313 0.89 26.34 -7.46
N GLY A 314 0.28 27.45 -7.05
CA GLY A 314 -0.05 28.55 -7.95
C GLY A 314 1.18 29.20 -8.59
N TRP A 315 2.25 29.35 -7.79
CA TRP A 315 3.52 29.90 -8.25
C TRP A 315 4.18 28.99 -9.29
N SER A 316 4.23 27.68 -9.07
CA SER A 316 4.77 26.75 -10.06
C SER A 316 3.92 26.69 -11.35
N CYS A 317 2.60 26.86 -11.23
CA CYS A 317 1.69 26.93 -12.38
C CYS A 317 1.74 28.26 -13.16
N ARG A 318 2.46 29.29 -12.69
CA ARG A 318 2.45 30.61 -13.34
C ARG A 318 3.01 30.58 -14.76
N SER A 319 3.99 29.72 -15.01
CA SER A 319 4.64 29.54 -16.32
C SER A 319 3.90 28.51 -17.18
N ALA A 320 2.80 27.93 -16.69
CA ALA A 320 2.09 26.88 -17.40
C ALA A 320 1.39 27.36 -18.68
N ALA A 321 1.00 28.63 -18.74
CA ALA A 321 0.38 29.25 -19.91
C ALA A 321 0.62 30.76 -19.95
N VAL A 322 0.61 31.32 -21.17
CA VAL A 322 0.70 32.77 -21.39
C VAL A 322 -0.54 33.47 -20.84
N THR A 323 -1.73 32.91 -21.10
CA THR A 323 -3.00 33.50 -20.67
C THR A 323 -3.31 33.16 -19.20
N PRO A 324 -3.88 34.10 -18.42
CA PRO A 324 -4.24 33.86 -17.02
C PRO A 324 -5.28 32.73 -16.87
N VAL A 325 -6.21 32.61 -17.82
CA VAL A 325 -7.19 31.50 -17.85
C VAL A 325 -6.50 30.14 -18.01
N GLY A 326 -5.44 30.06 -18.82
CA GLY A 326 -4.67 28.83 -18.96
C GLY A 326 -3.97 28.43 -17.66
N ARG A 327 -3.38 29.39 -16.93
CA ARG A 327 -2.74 29.13 -15.64
C ARG A 327 -3.73 28.65 -14.59
N LEU A 328 -4.92 29.26 -14.55
CA LEU A 328 -6.01 28.79 -13.68
C LEU A 328 -6.41 27.35 -14.00
N ARG A 329 -6.41 26.94 -15.28
CA ARG A 329 -6.67 25.54 -15.64
C ARG A 329 -5.63 24.58 -15.05
N ALA A 330 -4.35 24.94 -15.08
CA ALA A 330 -3.29 24.14 -14.43
C ALA A 330 -3.52 24.02 -12.91
N VAL A 331 -3.83 25.14 -12.24
CA VAL A 331 -4.15 25.15 -10.79
C VAL A 331 -5.38 24.30 -10.48
N LEU A 332 -6.42 24.34 -11.32
CA LEU A 332 -7.61 23.51 -11.14
C LEU A 332 -7.29 22.01 -11.26
N VAL A 333 -6.44 21.63 -12.23
CA VAL A 333 -5.96 20.24 -12.33
C VAL A 333 -5.18 19.86 -11.06
N ALA A 334 -4.28 20.72 -10.59
CA ALA A 334 -3.54 20.50 -9.36
C ALA A 334 -4.46 20.32 -8.14
N ALA A 335 -5.49 21.16 -8.03
CA ALA A 335 -6.47 21.09 -6.96
C ALA A 335 -7.29 19.79 -6.99
N VAL A 336 -7.66 19.30 -8.17
CA VAL A 336 -8.33 17.99 -8.35
C VAL A 336 -7.42 16.84 -7.95
N VAL A 337 -6.12 16.92 -8.28
CA VAL A 337 -5.14 15.89 -7.90
C VAL A 337 -4.95 15.83 -6.39
N VAL A 338 -4.78 16.98 -5.72
CA VAL A 338 -4.69 17.04 -4.25
C VAL A 338 -5.97 16.55 -3.58
N ALA A 339 -7.13 16.96 -4.08
CA ALA A 339 -8.41 16.52 -3.55
C ALA A 339 -8.63 15.01 -3.72
N GLY A 340 -8.35 14.47 -4.91
CA GLY A 340 -8.52 13.05 -5.23
C GLY A 340 -7.51 12.16 -4.50
N GLY A 341 -6.23 12.52 -4.53
CA GLY A 341 -5.19 11.78 -3.80
C GLY A 341 -5.41 11.82 -2.30
N GLY A 342 -5.74 12.99 -1.76
CA GLY A 342 -6.07 13.14 -0.35
C GLY A 342 -7.35 12.41 0.08
N LEU A 343 -8.39 12.37 -0.76
CA LEU A 343 -9.59 11.57 -0.54
C LEU A 343 -9.23 10.09 -0.37
N VAL A 344 -8.42 9.55 -1.29
CA VAL A 344 -8.00 8.13 -1.24
C VAL A 344 -7.16 7.87 0.01
N LEU A 345 -6.18 8.71 0.31
CA LEU A 345 -5.32 8.57 1.48
C LEU A 345 -6.12 8.64 2.79
N ALA A 346 -7.00 9.64 2.93
CA ALA A 346 -7.84 9.80 4.12
C ALA A 346 -8.81 8.63 4.29
N ALA A 347 -9.41 8.12 3.21
CA ALA A 347 -10.29 6.95 3.25
C ALA A 347 -9.54 5.68 3.71
N LEU A 348 -8.27 5.52 3.33
CA LEU A 348 -7.43 4.39 3.70
C LEU A 348 -6.88 4.48 5.14
N ALA A 349 -6.68 5.69 5.67
CA ALA A 349 -6.11 5.93 6.99
C ALA A 349 -7.11 5.73 8.14
N GLY A 350 -8.41 5.76 7.87
CA GLY A 350 -9.47 5.54 8.85
C GLY A 350 -10.12 4.16 8.73
N GLY A 351 -10.99 3.83 9.68
CA GLY A 351 -11.79 2.62 9.65
C GLY A 351 -12.38 2.26 11.02
N ARG A 352 -13.04 1.11 11.06
CA ARG A 352 -13.65 0.60 12.29
C ARG A 352 -12.58 0.05 13.25
N LEU A 353 -12.77 0.21 14.55
CA LEU A 353 -11.91 -0.35 15.60
C LEU A 353 -12.73 -1.25 16.53
N GLY A 354 -13.44 -2.21 15.95
CA GLY A 354 -14.38 -3.07 16.66
C GLY A 354 -15.67 -2.32 17.05
N ALA A 355 -16.28 -2.74 18.15
CA ALA A 355 -17.44 -2.12 18.80
C ALA A 355 -17.05 -1.48 20.14
N GLY A 356 -15.77 -1.12 20.29
CA GLY A 356 -15.21 -0.51 21.49
C GLY A 356 -15.41 1.01 21.53
N PRO A 357 -14.95 1.67 22.62
CA PRO A 357 -15.13 3.12 22.84
C PRO A 357 -14.38 4.02 21.84
N PHE A 358 -13.46 3.44 21.05
CA PHE A 358 -12.64 4.15 20.06
C PHE A 358 -13.14 3.96 18.62
N ASP A 359 -14.27 3.28 18.42
CA ASP A 359 -14.89 3.07 17.11
C ASP A 359 -15.85 4.23 16.76
N PRO A 360 -15.81 4.77 15.53
CA PRO A 360 -14.80 4.58 14.49
C PRO A 360 -13.60 5.53 14.63
N VAL A 361 -12.48 5.18 13.99
CA VAL A 361 -11.41 6.14 13.69
C VAL A 361 -11.70 6.72 12.32
N THR A 362 -11.95 8.03 12.23
CA THR A 362 -12.26 8.67 10.97
C THR A 362 -11.28 9.78 10.65
N VAL A 363 -10.82 9.80 9.41
CA VAL A 363 -10.21 10.95 8.77
C VAL A 363 -11.26 11.41 7.75
N PRO A 364 -11.97 12.54 7.96
CA PRO A 364 -13.12 12.93 7.15
C PRO A 364 -12.78 13.16 5.66
N ALA A 365 -12.71 12.08 4.88
CA ALA A 365 -12.11 12.10 3.54
C ALA A 365 -12.83 13.02 2.55
N GLY A 366 -14.18 13.03 2.59
CA GLY A 366 -14.98 13.94 1.78
C GLY A 366 -14.76 15.41 2.13
N LEU A 367 -14.65 15.73 3.43
CA LEU A 367 -14.36 17.09 3.88
C LEU A 367 -12.91 17.48 3.51
N PHE A 368 -11.95 16.57 3.68
CA PHE A 368 -10.58 16.79 3.23
C PHE A 368 -10.53 17.12 1.74
N ALA A 369 -11.23 16.36 0.90
CA ALA A 369 -11.22 16.59 -0.55
C ALA A 369 -11.71 17.99 -0.91
N VAL A 370 -12.80 18.45 -0.29
CA VAL A 370 -13.35 19.79 -0.50
C VAL A 370 -12.39 20.88 0.00
N LEU A 371 -11.86 20.73 1.22
CA LEU A 371 -10.93 21.71 1.80
C LEU A 371 -9.60 21.75 1.04
N GLY A 372 -9.01 20.59 0.74
CA GLY A 372 -7.80 20.45 -0.05
C GLY A 372 -7.94 21.07 -1.44
N PHE A 373 -9.07 20.85 -2.12
CA PHE A 373 -9.39 21.55 -3.36
C PHE A 373 -9.35 23.07 -3.18
N CYS A 374 -10.03 23.59 -2.14
CA CYS A 374 -10.09 25.03 -1.88
C CYS A 374 -8.71 25.61 -1.51
N TRP A 375 -7.92 24.89 -0.72
CA TRP A 375 -6.58 25.30 -0.31
C TRP A 375 -5.62 25.43 -1.48
N ILE A 376 -5.80 24.62 -2.53
CA ILE A 376 -5.01 24.76 -3.76
C ILE A 376 -5.62 25.78 -4.72
N ALA A 377 -6.92 25.69 -4.98
CA ALA A 377 -7.59 26.49 -5.99
C ALA A 377 -7.62 27.99 -5.65
N VAL A 378 -7.86 28.36 -4.38
CA VAL A 378 -8.03 29.76 -3.98
C VAL A 378 -6.68 30.48 -3.86
N PRO A 379 -5.77 30.12 -2.92
CA PRO A 379 -4.42 30.70 -2.88
C PRO A 379 -3.64 30.53 -4.20
N GLY A 380 -3.68 29.33 -4.79
CA GLY A 380 -2.96 29.05 -6.02
C GLY A 380 -3.51 29.82 -7.21
N GLY A 381 -4.83 29.96 -7.30
CA GLY A 381 -5.48 30.75 -8.34
C GLY A 381 -5.14 32.24 -8.24
N LEU A 382 -5.12 32.79 -7.01
CA LEU A 382 -4.68 34.16 -6.77
C LEU A 382 -3.23 34.37 -7.22
N VAL A 383 -2.31 33.50 -6.80
CA VAL A 383 -0.90 33.59 -7.21
C VAL A 383 -0.75 33.47 -8.73
N ALA A 384 -1.37 32.46 -9.34
CA ALA A 384 -1.29 32.23 -10.79
C ALA A 384 -1.89 33.38 -11.63
N TRP A 385 -2.90 34.09 -11.08
CA TRP A 385 -3.54 35.23 -11.73
C TRP A 385 -2.69 36.50 -11.65
N PHE A 386 -2.17 36.83 -10.46
CA PHE A 386 -1.50 38.11 -10.22
C PHE A 386 0.02 38.07 -10.49
N VAL A 387 0.66 36.91 -10.35
CA VAL A 387 2.11 36.78 -10.57
C VAL A 387 2.36 36.50 -12.05
N ARG A 388 2.89 37.50 -12.78
CA ARG A 388 3.38 37.29 -14.15
C ARG A 388 4.66 36.46 -14.16
N PRO A 389 4.84 35.54 -15.12
CA PRO A 389 6.15 35.07 -15.52
C PRO A 389 7.02 36.30 -15.81
N ARG A 390 8.27 36.27 -15.34
CA ARG A 390 9.23 37.26 -15.82
C ARG A 390 9.37 37.02 -17.32
N ASP A 391 9.23 38.07 -18.11
CA ASP A 391 9.58 38.01 -19.52
C ASP A 391 11.08 37.70 -19.56
N VAL A 392 11.46 36.52 -20.06
CA VAL A 392 12.83 36.27 -20.49
C VAL A 392 13.05 37.25 -21.65
N PRO A 393 14.08 38.12 -21.61
CA PRO A 393 14.37 38.99 -22.73
C PRO A 393 14.47 38.11 -23.98
N ALA A 394 13.74 38.46 -25.04
CA ALA A 394 13.91 37.77 -26.32
C ALA A 394 15.41 37.73 -26.65
N PRO A 395 15.95 36.60 -27.12
CA PRO A 395 17.30 36.60 -27.68
C PRO A 395 17.35 37.76 -28.65
N VAL A 396 18.24 38.71 -28.40
CA VAL A 396 18.47 39.81 -29.34
C VAL A 396 18.83 39.11 -30.64
N GLU A 397 17.98 39.23 -31.67
CA GLU A 397 18.38 38.89 -33.03
C GLU A 397 19.55 39.82 -33.33
N VAL A 398 20.76 39.29 -33.20
CA VAL A 398 21.96 39.97 -33.63
C VAL A 398 21.83 40.07 -35.14
N ASP A 399 21.54 41.28 -35.62
CA ASP A 399 21.63 41.60 -37.03
C ASP A 399 23.07 41.26 -37.46
N GLU A 400 23.24 40.28 -38.36
CA GLU A 400 24.54 39.79 -38.84
C GLU A 400 25.35 40.85 -39.62
N SER A 401 24.91 42.12 -39.63
CA SER A 401 25.53 43.18 -40.43
C SER A 401 26.53 44.09 -39.69
N ASP A 402 26.68 43.99 -38.38
CA ASP A 402 27.70 44.75 -37.63
C ASP A 402 28.53 43.83 -36.71
N VAL A 403 29.47 43.11 -37.31
CA VAL A 403 30.54 42.41 -36.56
C VAL A 403 31.81 43.25 -36.63
N ASP A 404 31.84 44.35 -35.88
CA ASP A 404 33.10 45.01 -35.53
C ASP A 404 33.57 44.46 -34.18
N GLU A 405 34.68 43.73 -34.29
CA GLU A 405 35.57 43.16 -33.28
C GLU A 405 35.72 44.05 -32.03
N PHE A 406 35.21 43.63 -30.87
CA PHE A 406 35.79 44.00 -29.57
C PHE A 406 35.39 43.04 -28.43
N ASP A 407 36.43 42.37 -27.93
CA ASP A 407 36.71 41.70 -26.65
C ASP A 407 35.58 41.14 -25.76
N ALA A 408 35.78 39.85 -25.45
CA ALA A 408 35.05 39.03 -24.52
C ALA A 408 35.13 39.55 -23.07
N ASP A 409 33.95 39.68 -22.45
CA ASP A 409 33.78 39.37 -21.03
C ASP A 409 32.72 38.26 -20.95
N GLU A 410 33.20 37.05 -20.62
CA GLU A 410 32.38 35.92 -20.18
C GLU A 410 31.69 36.32 -18.88
N ASP A 411 30.36 36.26 -18.82
CA ASP A 411 29.64 35.75 -17.64
C ASP A 411 28.13 35.65 -17.88
N LEU A 412 27.61 34.44 -17.63
CA LEU A 412 26.21 34.05 -17.40
C LEU A 412 25.31 33.78 -18.63
N ALA A 413 25.68 32.74 -19.39
CA ALA A 413 24.71 31.85 -20.03
C ALA A 413 24.58 30.58 -19.17
N GLY A 414 23.44 30.35 -18.52
CA GLY A 414 23.37 29.20 -17.61
C GLY A 414 22.04 28.81 -16.96
N ASP A 415 20.86 29.31 -17.37
CA ASP A 415 19.61 29.01 -16.62
C ASP A 415 18.60 28.10 -17.35
N ASP A 416 18.67 27.94 -18.68
CA ASP A 416 17.72 27.09 -19.42
C ASP A 416 18.23 25.64 -19.59
N GLU A 417 19.54 25.44 -19.73
CA GLU A 417 20.14 24.10 -19.56
C GLU A 417 20.04 23.63 -18.10
N GLU A 418 19.97 24.55 -17.13
CA GLU A 418 19.83 24.19 -15.72
C GLU A 418 18.42 23.71 -15.37
N LEU A 419 17.36 24.15 -16.09
CA LEU A 419 15.99 23.69 -15.89
C LEU A 419 15.64 22.41 -16.65
N GLU A 420 16.14 22.23 -17.88
CA GLU A 420 16.05 20.92 -18.56
C GLU A 420 16.95 19.89 -17.87
N ALA A 421 18.15 20.28 -17.41
CA ALA A 421 18.97 19.43 -16.55
C ALA A 421 18.30 19.20 -15.19
N PHE A 422 17.59 20.16 -14.58
CA PHE A 422 16.83 19.93 -13.34
C PHE A 422 15.59 19.07 -13.55
N GLU A 423 14.94 19.09 -14.71
CA GLU A 423 13.85 18.16 -15.04
C GLU A 423 14.39 16.74 -15.31
N ASP A 424 15.50 16.60 -16.02
CA ASP A 424 16.16 15.31 -16.24
C ASP A 424 16.84 14.78 -14.96
N ASP A 425 17.35 15.65 -14.09
CA ASP A 425 17.95 15.34 -12.79
C ASP A 425 16.88 15.15 -11.71
N LEU A 426 15.68 15.74 -11.81
CA LEU A 426 14.56 15.38 -10.93
C LEU A 426 13.92 14.05 -11.36
N ILE A 427 13.95 13.71 -12.65
CA ILE A 427 13.60 12.37 -13.16
C ILE A 427 14.70 11.36 -12.80
N GLY A 428 15.98 11.78 -12.83
CA GLY A 428 17.18 11.01 -12.49
C GLY A 428 17.40 10.76 -10.99
N GLN A 429 17.18 11.75 -10.13
CA GLN A 429 17.24 11.62 -8.67
C GLN A 429 16.06 10.78 -8.13
N PHE A 430 14.89 10.84 -8.78
CA PHE A 430 13.82 9.85 -8.56
C PHE A 430 14.16 8.43 -9.08
N ASP A 431 15.18 8.30 -9.93
CA ASP A 431 15.72 7.04 -10.45
C ASP A 431 16.79 6.45 -9.50
N ASP A 432 17.62 7.29 -8.85
CA ASP A 432 18.71 6.84 -7.95
C ASP A 432 18.27 6.62 -6.49
N GLU A 433 17.43 7.48 -5.90
CA GLU A 433 17.06 7.39 -4.47
C GLU A 433 16.26 6.09 -4.15
N PHE A 434 15.65 5.47 -5.17
CA PHE A 434 14.98 4.17 -5.04
C PHE A 434 15.87 2.96 -5.39
N ALA A 435 16.99 3.20 -6.07
CA ALA A 435 17.98 2.19 -6.45
C ALA A 435 19.09 2.05 -5.39
N GLU A 436 19.43 3.12 -4.68
CA GLU A 436 20.56 3.15 -3.74
C GLU A 436 20.26 2.66 -2.31
N GLU A 437 18.99 2.61 -1.86
CA GLU A 437 18.74 2.27 -0.44
C GLU A 437 19.07 0.80 -0.08
N PHE A 438 19.34 -0.07 -1.06
CA PHE A 438 20.02 -1.36 -0.81
C PHE A 438 20.83 -1.80 -2.05
N PRO A 439 22.15 -2.03 -1.94
CA PRO A 439 22.98 -2.48 -3.06
C PRO A 439 22.44 -3.78 -3.69
N ALA A 440 22.49 -3.82 -5.02
CA ALA A 440 21.85 -4.78 -5.90
C ALA A 440 22.63 -6.10 -6.08
N ASP A 441 23.35 -6.57 -5.06
CA ASP A 441 24.22 -7.76 -5.13
C ASP A 441 23.86 -8.85 -4.11
N TRP A 442 22.59 -9.21 -4.03
CA TRP A 442 22.20 -10.49 -3.41
C TRP A 442 21.60 -11.37 -4.51
N ASP A 443 22.50 -11.96 -5.29
CA ASP A 443 22.18 -12.98 -6.28
C ASP A 443 21.65 -14.23 -5.57
N ALA A 444 20.34 -14.48 -5.71
CA ALA A 444 19.68 -15.68 -5.21
C ALA A 444 19.96 -16.92 -6.09
N GLU A 445 21.17 -17.05 -6.63
CA GLU A 445 21.61 -18.22 -7.40
C GLU A 445 22.45 -19.22 -6.58
N ASP A 446 22.83 -18.90 -5.33
CA ASP A 446 23.60 -19.81 -4.46
C ASP A 446 22.78 -20.81 -3.61
N LEU A 447 21.49 -21.01 -3.90
CA LEU A 447 20.64 -21.86 -3.06
C LEU A 447 19.79 -22.93 -3.75
N ILE A 448 20.01 -23.22 -5.04
CA ILE A 448 19.58 -24.50 -5.65
C ILE A 448 20.55 -24.90 -6.77
N VAL A 449 21.64 -25.60 -6.44
CA VAL A 449 22.26 -26.61 -7.34
C VAL A 449 22.68 -27.79 -6.46
N LEU A 450 21.81 -28.80 -6.33
CA LEU A 450 22.27 -30.15 -6.04
C LEU A 450 22.59 -30.78 -7.39
N ASP A 451 23.89 -30.87 -7.67
CA ASP A 451 24.45 -31.47 -8.87
C ASP A 451 24.29 -32.99 -8.79
N GLU A 452 23.63 -33.57 -9.80
CA GLU A 452 23.59 -35.01 -10.06
C GLU A 452 24.67 -35.35 -11.11
N GLU A 453 25.49 -36.34 -10.74
CA GLU A 453 26.31 -37.24 -11.57
C GLU A 453 27.68 -36.79 -12.11
N SER A 454 28.73 -37.46 -11.61
CA SER A 454 29.83 -38.04 -12.41
C SER A 454 30.67 -39.02 -11.58
N ASP A 455 31.03 -40.13 -12.22
CA ASP A 455 31.53 -41.41 -11.67
C ASP A 455 33.01 -41.48 -11.22
N ALA A 456 33.25 -42.49 -10.35
CA ALA A 456 34.38 -43.43 -10.24
C ALA A 456 35.86 -42.95 -10.16
N GLU A 457 36.58 -43.29 -9.08
CA GLU A 457 37.43 -44.51 -8.96
C GLU A 457 38.18 -44.57 -7.59
N GLU A 458 38.03 -45.75 -6.95
CA GLU A 458 39.03 -46.58 -6.25
C GLU A 458 40.17 -45.98 -5.39
N SER A 459 40.16 -46.33 -4.09
CA SER A 459 41.31 -47.00 -3.44
C SER A 459 40.93 -47.56 -2.07
N ALA A 460 41.32 -48.81 -1.87
CA ALA A 460 41.09 -49.66 -0.71
C ALA A 460 42.05 -49.36 0.45
N GLU A 461 41.64 -49.69 1.69
CA GLU A 461 42.36 -50.65 2.56
C GLU A 461 41.56 -50.91 3.86
N GLU A 462 41.03 -52.14 3.94
CA GLU A 462 41.20 -53.14 5.02
C GLU A 462 41.17 -52.71 6.51
N SER A 463 40.24 -53.28 7.29
CA SER A 463 40.50 -54.52 8.06
C SER A 463 39.53 -54.75 9.25
N ALA A 464 38.82 -55.89 9.16
CA ALA A 464 38.70 -56.94 10.17
C ALA A 464 37.80 -56.82 11.45
N VAL A 465 36.76 -57.68 11.41
CA VAL A 465 36.44 -58.79 12.36
C VAL A 465 35.45 -58.52 13.51
N GLY A 466 34.42 -59.38 13.60
CA GLY A 466 33.78 -59.69 14.88
C GLY A 466 32.34 -60.22 14.95
N GLU A 467 31.97 -61.24 14.16
CA GLU A 467 31.25 -62.47 14.60
C GLU A 467 29.92 -62.43 15.42
N SER A 468 28.84 -62.87 14.74
CA SER A 468 27.92 -64.00 15.05
C SER A 468 27.00 -64.03 16.30
N ALA A 469 25.69 -63.93 15.99
CA ALA A 469 24.62 -64.92 16.16
C ALA A 469 24.01 -65.33 17.54
N ASN A 470 22.67 -65.33 17.49
CA ASN A 470 21.69 -66.33 17.95
C ASN A 470 21.34 -66.47 19.45
N GLU A 471 20.05 -66.25 19.79
CA GLU A 471 19.04 -67.30 20.10
C GLU A 471 17.82 -66.68 20.84
N GLU A 472 16.62 -66.77 20.23
CA GLU A 472 15.33 -66.82 20.95
C GLU A 472 15.12 -68.24 21.54
N PRO A 473 13.92 -68.72 21.99
CA PRO A 473 12.63 -68.11 22.39
C PRO A 473 12.08 -68.76 23.69
N VAL A 474 10.78 -68.58 23.98
CA VAL A 474 9.78 -69.52 24.56
C VAL A 474 8.80 -68.72 25.45
N ALA A 475 7.49 -68.93 25.48
CA ALA A 475 6.45 -69.49 24.60
C ALA A 475 5.12 -69.30 25.35
N GLU A 476 4.03 -69.11 24.58
CA GLU A 476 2.69 -69.70 24.71
C GLU A 476 1.93 -69.63 26.07
N ASP A 477 0.60 -69.48 26.11
CA ASP A 477 -0.40 -70.18 25.30
C ASP A 477 -1.79 -69.54 25.50
N GLY A 478 -2.70 -69.82 24.55
CA GLY A 478 -4.13 -69.95 24.87
C GLY A 478 -5.12 -69.28 23.93
N GLY A 479 -5.12 -69.66 22.65
CA GLY A 479 -6.01 -69.11 21.62
C GLY A 479 -7.45 -69.64 21.58
N SER A 480 -8.25 -69.11 20.64
CA SER A 480 -8.87 -69.88 19.54
C SER A 480 -9.87 -69.04 18.71
N GLY A 481 -9.60 -68.94 17.41
CA GLY A 481 -10.40 -69.59 16.37
C GLY A 481 -11.75 -68.99 15.87
N PHE A 482 -11.65 -68.28 14.75
CA PHE A 482 -12.27 -68.63 13.45
C PHE A 482 -13.70 -68.15 13.04
N ALA A 483 -13.75 -67.68 11.78
CA ALA A 483 -14.84 -67.60 10.77
C ALA A 483 -16.05 -66.65 10.94
N GLY A 484 -16.05 -65.58 10.13
CA GLY A 484 -16.71 -65.56 8.81
C GLY A 484 -18.25 -65.69 8.69
N ARG A 485 -18.82 -64.72 7.94
CA ARG A 485 -20.01 -64.73 7.05
C ARG A 485 -21.36 -64.11 7.51
N SER A 486 -21.76 -63.12 6.68
CA SER A 486 -23.06 -62.88 6.03
C SER A 486 -24.32 -62.46 6.83
N ALA A 487 -24.76 -61.25 6.47
CA ALA A 487 -26.06 -60.88 5.88
C ALA A 487 -27.34 -60.79 6.75
N ASP A 488 -28.08 -59.72 6.43
CA ASP A 488 -29.53 -59.52 6.49
C ASP A 488 -30.27 -59.68 7.82
N SER A 489 -30.95 -58.62 8.25
CA SER A 489 -32.33 -58.38 7.79
C SER A 489 -32.93 -57.13 8.46
N ALA A 490 -33.67 -56.39 7.65
CA ALA A 490 -34.58 -55.32 8.02
C ALA A 490 -35.76 -55.84 8.87
N VAL A 491 -36.62 -54.94 9.34
CA VAL A 491 -38.03 -54.84 8.90
C VAL A 491 -38.80 -53.83 9.78
N ASP A 492 -39.36 -52.85 9.09
CA ASP A 492 -40.69 -52.21 9.19
C ASP A 492 -41.35 -51.92 10.55
N ALA A 493 -41.89 -50.71 10.71
CA ALA A 493 -43.23 -50.43 10.18
C ALA A 493 -43.58 -48.94 10.20
N ALA A 494 -44.18 -48.53 9.09
CA ALA A 494 -44.72 -47.22 8.77
C ALA A 494 -46.13 -47.02 9.35
N ASP A 495 -46.56 -45.76 9.36
CA ASP A 495 -47.84 -45.24 8.82
C ASP A 495 -48.23 -43.95 9.56
N ALA A 496 -48.90 -42.95 9.00
CA ALA A 496 -49.10 -42.43 7.65
C ALA A 496 -49.96 -41.14 7.86
N GLU A 497 -49.68 -40.10 7.07
CA GLU A 497 -50.65 -39.28 6.32
C GLU A 497 -51.91 -38.70 7.02
N GLU A 498 -52.03 -37.37 7.03
CA GLU A 498 -52.75 -36.58 6.00
C GLU A 498 -53.58 -35.37 6.51
N ALA A 499 -53.31 -34.24 5.85
CA ALA A 499 -54.22 -33.22 5.30
C ALA A 499 -55.23 -32.43 6.18
N GLY A 500 -55.30 -31.12 5.88
CA GLY A 500 -56.60 -30.42 5.85
C GLY A 500 -56.64 -28.93 6.23
N GLU A 501 -56.45 -28.07 5.23
CA GLU A 501 -57.22 -26.82 4.97
C GLU A 501 -57.12 -25.54 5.87
N SER A 502 -56.69 -24.47 5.18
CA SER A 502 -56.94 -23.02 5.40
C SER A 502 -58.44 -22.68 5.08
N PRO A 503 -59.04 -21.47 5.28
CA PRO A 503 -58.44 -20.12 5.38
C PRO A 503 -59.16 -19.02 6.24
N ALA A 504 -58.49 -17.85 6.31
CA ALA A 504 -58.97 -16.44 6.31
C ALA A 504 -60.16 -15.95 7.19
N GLY A 505 -59.96 -14.81 7.86
CA GLY A 505 -61.04 -13.92 8.32
C GLY A 505 -60.54 -12.67 9.06
N ALA A 506 -60.95 -11.48 8.60
CA ALA A 506 -60.42 -10.17 9.00
C ALA A 506 -61.36 -9.34 9.91
N ARG A 507 -60.73 -8.36 10.60
CA ARG A 507 -61.25 -7.05 11.10
C ARG A 507 -62.28 -7.00 12.24
N THR A 508 -61.98 -6.15 13.23
CA THR A 508 -62.93 -5.15 13.76
C THR A 508 -62.19 -3.94 14.35
N GLU A 509 -62.84 -2.78 14.22
CA GLU A 509 -62.38 -1.39 14.37
C GLU A 509 -62.84 -0.75 15.70
N ARG A 510 -62.22 0.39 16.07
CA ARG A 510 -62.68 1.55 16.91
C ARG A 510 -62.62 1.54 18.46
N ASP A 511 -61.56 2.16 19.01
CA ASP A 511 -61.44 3.56 19.55
C ASP A 511 -62.66 4.26 20.24
N PRO A 512 -62.51 5.42 20.96
CA PRO A 512 -61.66 5.87 22.09
C PRO A 512 -62.48 6.56 23.24
N ALA A 513 -61.85 6.95 24.36
CA ALA A 513 -62.12 8.12 25.24
C ALA A 513 -61.51 7.88 26.65
N ALA A 514 -61.06 8.82 27.48
CA ALA A 514 -60.67 10.22 27.42
C ALA A 514 -60.24 10.63 28.86
N ARG A 515 -59.16 11.44 28.99
CA ARG A 515 -58.99 12.54 29.99
C ARG A 515 -58.66 12.21 31.49
N PRO A 516 -58.20 13.19 32.33
CA PRO A 516 -56.89 13.87 32.28
C PRO A 516 -56.34 14.24 33.70
N ASP A 517 -55.34 15.12 33.73
CA ASP A 517 -54.95 16.07 34.80
C ASP A 517 -54.29 15.57 36.11
N LEU A 518 -53.11 16.12 36.39
CA LEU A 518 -52.95 17.14 37.44
C LEU A 518 -51.62 17.90 37.26
N ALA A 519 -51.74 19.21 37.09
CA ALA A 519 -50.68 20.18 37.29
C ALA A 519 -51.06 21.11 38.45
N ASP A 520 -50.03 21.46 39.22
CA ASP A 520 -49.80 22.74 39.91
C ASP A 520 -50.62 23.11 41.16
N LYS A 521 -49.90 23.31 42.28
CA LYS A 521 -49.92 24.58 43.04
C LYS A 521 -48.90 24.63 44.19
N SER A 522 -48.03 25.64 44.12
CA SER A 522 -47.63 26.59 45.18
C SER A 522 -47.45 26.09 46.62
N ASP A 523 -46.20 26.00 47.09
CA ASP A 523 -45.57 26.95 48.05
C ASP A 523 -44.06 26.71 48.15
#